data_AF-A0A1E1WWP4-F1
#
_entry.id   AF-A0A1E1WWP4-F1
#
_cell.length_a   1.000
_cell.length_b   1.000
_cell.length_c   1.000
_cell.angle_alpha   90.00
_cell.angle_beta   90.00
_cell.angle_gamma   90.00
#
_symmetry.space_group_name_H-M   'P 1'
#
loop_
_entity.id
_entity.type
_entity.pdbx_description
1 polymer ?
#
loop_
_entity_poly.entity_id
_entity_poly.type
_entity_poly.pdbx_seq_one_letter_code
_entity_poly.pdbx_strand_id
1 'polypeptide(L)'
;VSAMKDLCGGFLTYRIQHPCNPDRLLFLSFDYCHVLKNIRSQFLARDLGKKGEVSSSHLKKLYEMQKDWIVKPVRSLTRKHVFPNNIEKMNVKRAVEVFSPGVTSALEFL
;
A
#
# COMPACT_ATOMS: atom_id res chain seq x y z
N VAL A 1 14.68 -9.95 -4.43
CA VAL A 1 14.86 -9.42 -5.82
C VAL A 1 15.79 -10.30 -6.65
N SER A 2 16.86 -10.89 -6.07
CA SER A 2 17.73 -11.85 -6.78
C SER A 2 16.97 -12.99 -7.44
N ALA A 3 16.22 -13.79 -6.67
CA ALA A 3 15.54 -14.98 -7.19
C ALA A 3 14.61 -14.71 -8.40
N MET A 4 13.89 -13.57 -8.43
CA MET A 4 13.07 -13.22 -9.59
C MET A 4 13.91 -12.87 -10.82
N LYS A 5 15.02 -12.14 -10.65
CA LYS A 5 15.94 -11.86 -11.76
C LYS A 5 16.57 -13.15 -12.26
N ASP A 6 16.97 -14.04 -11.35
CA ASP A 6 17.60 -15.32 -11.67
C ASP A 6 16.63 -16.21 -12.46
N LEU A 7 15.37 -16.32 -12.01
CA LEU A 7 14.30 -17.02 -12.72
C LEU A 7 14.01 -16.44 -14.10
N CYS A 8 14.22 -15.14 -14.28
CA CYS A 8 13.95 -14.44 -15.53
C CYS A 8 15.18 -14.26 -16.45
N GLY A 9 16.30 -14.95 -16.19
CA GLY A 9 17.50 -14.83 -17.02
C GLY A 9 18.16 -13.45 -16.97
N GLY A 10 18.08 -12.78 -15.81
CA GLY A 10 18.70 -11.47 -15.55
C GLY A 10 17.79 -10.26 -15.83
N PHE A 11 16.70 -10.43 -16.58
CA PHE A 11 15.76 -9.35 -16.92
C PHE A 11 14.42 -9.57 -16.26
N LEU A 12 13.93 -8.64 -15.44
CA LEU A 12 12.65 -8.82 -14.76
C LEU A 12 11.48 -8.88 -15.76
N THR A 13 10.80 -10.02 -15.85
CA THR A 13 9.58 -10.24 -16.65
C THR A 13 8.46 -10.80 -15.77
N TYR A 14 7.22 -10.71 -16.25
CA TYR A 14 6.03 -11.22 -15.57
C TYR A 14 5.71 -12.68 -15.92
N ARG A 15 6.44 -13.28 -16.87
CA ARG A 15 6.25 -14.67 -17.29
C ARG A 15 7.54 -15.29 -17.81
N ILE A 16 7.68 -16.59 -17.59
CA ILE A 16 8.75 -17.42 -18.15
C ILE A 16 8.15 -18.69 -18.76
N GLN A 17 8.89 -19.32 -19.67
CA GLN A 17 8.51 -20.61 -20.22
C GLN A 17 8.77 -21.71 -19.18
N HIS A 18 7.89 -22.71 -19.09
CA HIS A 18 8.12 -23.83 -18.19
C HIS A 18 9.34 -24.64 -18.68
N PRO A 19 10.33 -24.95 -17.81
CA PRO A 19 11.61 -25.53 -18.23
C PRO A 19 11.48 -26.88 -18.93
N CYS A 20 10.44 -27.65 -18.61
CA CYS A 20 10.19 -28.98 -19.19
C CYS A 20 9.01 -29.03 -20.18
N ASN A 21 8.28 -27.93 -20.40
CA ASN A 21 7.10 -27.95 -21.28
C ASN A 21 6.95 -26.59 -21.99
N PRO A 22 7.38 -26.49 -23.25
CA PRO A 22 7.34 -25.24 -24.00
C PRO A 22 5.96 -24.60 -24.16
N ASP A 23 4.88 -25.39 -24.12
CA ASP A 23 3.51 -24.92 -24.31
C ASP A 23 2.91 -24.31 -23.03
N ARG A 24 3.60 -24.42 -21.89
CA ARG A 24 3.15 -23.88 -20.61
C ARG A 24 3.95 -22.67 -20.19
N LEU A 25 3.23 -21.59 -19.84
CA LEU A 25 3.81 -20.39 -19.25
C LEU A 25 3.68 -20.42 -17.73
N LEU A 26 4.73 -19.98 -17.05
CA LEU A 26 4.74 -19.72 -15.62
C LEU A 26 4.65 -18.21 -15.41
N PHE A 27 3.58 -17.78 -14.76
CA PHE A 27 3.38 -16.36 -14.43
C PHE A 27 4.02 -16.04 -13.08
N LEU A 28 4.74 -14.93 -13.06
CA LEU A 28 5.52 -14.46 -11.94
C LEU A 28 4.81 -13.26 -11.33
N SER A 29 4.55 -13.32 -10.03
CA SER A 29 3.94 -12.23 -9.28
C SER A 29 4.69 -11.99 -7.99
N PHE A 30 4.67 -10.74 -7.53
CA PHE A 30 5.02 -10.40 -6.17
C PHE A 30 3.82 -10.62 -5.27
N ASP A 31 4.06 -10.89 -3.98
CA ASP A 31 2.98 -10.89 -3.00
C ASP A 31 2.44 -9.46 -2.83
N TYR A 32 1.19 -9.28 -3.25
CA TYR A 32 0.50 -7.99 -3.20
C TYR A 32 0.42 -7.43 -1.78
N CYS A 33 0.33 -8.27 -0.76
CA CYS A 33 0.24 -7.85 0.64
C CYS A 33 1.50 -7.07 1.06
N HIS A 34 2.67 -7.55 0.63
CA HIS A 34 3.94 -6.89 0.91
C HIS A 34 4.11 -5.62 0.10
N VAL A 35 3.70 -5.63 -1.18
CA VAL A 35 3.70 -4.43 -2.03
C VAL A 35 2.86 -3.33 -1.38
N LEU A 36 1.65 -3.64 -0.96
CA LEU A 36 0.74 -2.65 -0.36
C LEU A 36 1.25 -2.12 0.99
N LYS A 37 1.78 -3.00 1.85
CA LYS A 37 2.43 -2.58 3.11
C LYS A 37 3.61 -1.65 2.87
N ASN A 38 4.39 -1.90 1.82
CA ASN A 38 5.51 -1.03 1.45
C ASN A 38 5.02 0.32 0.94
N ILE A 39 4.03 0.35 0.03
CA ILE A 39 3.42 1.59 -0.46
C ILE A 39 2.90 2.43 0.71
N ARG A 40 2.09 1.85 1.61
CA ARG A 40 1.60 2.54 2.82
C ARG A 40 2.76 3.10 3.65
N SER A 41 3.81 2.31 3.87
CA SER A 41 4.93 2.74 4.72
C SER A 41 5.72 3.88 4.10
N GLN A 42 5.90 3.88 2.77
CA GLN A 42 6.53 4.97 2.03
C GLN A 42 5.67 6.24 2.06
N PHE A 43 4.38 6.09 1.79
CA PHE A 43 3.40 7.18 1.83
C PHE A 43 3.32 7.90 3.20
N LEU A 44 3.42 7.15 4.31
CA LEU A 44 3.39 7.74 5.64
C LEU A 44 4.72 8.41 6.05
N ALA A 45 5.83 7.97 5.47
CA ALA A 45 7.17 8.42 5.82
C ALA A 45 7.62 9.66 5.04
N ARG A 46 7.14 9.83 3.80
CA ARG A 46 7.50 10.95 2.92
C ARG A 46 6.41 11.25 1.92
N ASP A 47 6.46 12.44 1.36
CA ASP A 47 5.64 12.82 0.22
C ASP A 47 6.13 12.10 -1.05
N LEU A 48 5.18 11.68 -1.88
CA LEU A 48 5.44 10.95 -3.11
C LEU A 48 5.20 11.87 -4.33
N GLY A 49 5.81 11.53 -5.47
CA GLY A 49 5.77 12.34 -6.68
C GLY A 49 7.00 13.22 -6.86
N LYS A 50 7.20 13.77 -8.06
CA LYS A 50 8.41 14.56 -8.38
C LYS A 50 8.47 15.86 -7.58
N LYS A 51 7.31 16.42 -7.24
CA LYS A 51 7.18 17.67 -6.47
C LYS A 51 6.59 17.45 -5.07
N GLY A 52 6.45 16.19 -4.62
CA GLY A 52 5.77 15.88 -3.38
C GLY A 52 4.25 16.09 -3.43
N GLU A 53 3.63 15.93 -4.61
CA GLU A 53 2.20 16.15 -4.81
C GLU A 53 1.29 15.21 -3.99
N VAL A 54 1.78 14.04 -3.59
CA VAL A 54 1.00 13.06 -2.83
C VAL A 54 1.53 12.98 -1.40
N SER A 55 0.81 13.61 -0.47
CA SER A 55 1.21 13.71 0.94
C SER A 55 0.22 13.01 1.88
N SER A 56 0.76 12.29 2.86
CA SER A 56 -0.02 11.71 3.97
C SER A 56 -0.49 12.74 5.00
N SER A 57 -0.13 14.01 4.85
CA SER A 57 -0.62 15.12 5.68
C SER A 57 -2.14 15.24 5.65
N HIS A 58 -2.77 15.06 4.49
CA HIS A 58 -4.23 15.09 4.35
C HIS A 58 -4.91 13.98 5.15
N LEU A 59 -4.35 12.76 5.13
CA LEU A 59 -4.84 11.65 5.94
C LEU A 59 -4.70 11.91 7.45
N LYS A 60 -3.55 12.48 7.85
CA LYS A 60 -3.30 12.90 9.24
C LYS A 60 -4.32 13.95 9.68
N LYS A 61 -4.57 14.96 8.84
CA LYS A 61 -5.57 16.01 9.10
C LYS A 61 -6.98 15.43 9.24
N LEU A 62 -7.40 14.55 8.33
CA LEU A 62 -8.70 13.87 8.42
C LEU A 62 -8.84 13.11 9.75
N TYR A 63 -7.82 12.35 10.16
CA TYR A 63 -7.82 11.67 11.45
C TYR A 63 -7.97 12.65 12.62
N GLU A 64 -7.17 13.73 12.64
CA GLU A 64 -7.22 14.73 13.72
C GLU A 64 -8.57 15.44 13.79
N MET A 65 -9.20 15.72 12.64
CA MET A 65 -10.53 16.34 12.58
C MET A 65 -11.61 15.43 13.16
N GLN A 66 -11.63 14.15 12.77
CA GLN A 66 -12.72 13.23 13.16
C GLN A 66 -12.49 12.52 14.51
N LYS A 67 -11.30 12.63 15.14
CA LYS A 67 -10.95 11.78 16.28
C LYS A 67 -11.92 11.93 17.46
N ASP A 68 -12.41 13.15 17.69
CA ASP A 68 -13.31 13.53 18.79
C ASP A 68 -14.79 13.59 18.39
N TRP A 69 -15.12 13.26 17.13
CA TRP A 69 -16.50 13.24 16.66
C TRP A 69 -17.24 12.00 17.13
N ILE A 70 -18.51 12.18 17.50
CA ILE A 70 -19.43 11.08 17.83
C ILE A 70 -19.67 10.21 16.58
N VAL A 71 -19.89 10.84 15.43
CA VAL A 71 -20.08 10.17 14.14
C VAL A 71 -18.90 10.48 13.24
N LYS A 72 -18.08 9.46 12.95
CA LYS A 72 -16.86 9.59 12.15
C LYS A 72 -17.14 9.25 10.69
N PRO A 73 -16.77 10.13 9.73
CA PRO A 73 -16.88 9.83 8.30
C PRO A 73 -16.16 8.55 7.91
N VAL A 74 -14.98 8.30 8.52
CA VAL A 74 -14.19 7.09 8.28
C VAL A 74 -13.95 6.36 9.59
N ARG A 75 -14.89 5.48 9.98
CA ARG A 75 -14.83 4.74 11.25
C ARG A 75 -13.60 3.84 11.40
N SER A 76 -13.08 3.29 10.31
CA SER A 76 -11.89 2.41 10.33
C SER A 76 -10.59 3.18 10.59
N LEU A 77 -10.55 4.48 10.26
CA LEU A 77 -9.34 5.29 10.36
C LEU A 77 -9.03 5.64 11.82
N THR A 78 -7.98 5.01 12.33
CA THR A 78 -7.50 5.16 13.72
C THR A 78 -6.03 5.60 13.76
N ARG A 79 -5.54 5.96 14.95
CA ARG A 79 -4.11 6.29 15.16
C ARG A 79 -3.16 5.26 14.57
N LYS A 80 -3.52 3.98 14.62
CA LYS A 80 -2.71 2.85 14.13
C LYS A 80 -2.58 2.79 12.61
N HIS A 81 -3.41 3.52 11.88
CA HIS A 81 -3.30 3.67 10.43
C HIS A 81 -2.32 4.78 10.05
N VAL A 82 -2.34 5.86 10.82
CA VAL A 82 -1.62 7.11 10.52
C VAL A 82 -0.21 7.11 11.14
N PHE A 83 -0.09 6.55 12.34
CA PHE A 83 1.15 6.47 13.12
C PHE A 83 1.43 5.03 13.59
N PRO A 84 1.61 4.06 12.66
CA PRO A 84 1.83 2.67 13.02
C PRO A 84 3.22 2.43 13.61
N ASN A 85 3.29 1.66 14.70
CA ASN A 85 4.55 1.09 15.18
C ASN A 85 5.01 -0.12 14.32
N ASN A 86 6.18 -0.71 14.62
CA ASN A 86 6.75 -1.80 13.81
C ASN A 86 5.86 -3.05 13.73
N ILE A 87 5.17 -3.40 14.82
CA ILE A 87 4.23 -4.53 14.84
C ILE A 87 2.99 -4.18 14.01
N GLU A 88 2.47 -2.97 14.19
CA GLU A 88 1.27 -2.50 13.50
C GLU A 88 1.48 -2.34 11.98
N LYS A 89 2.70 -2.02 11.54
CA LYS A 89 3.08 -1.97 10.13
C LYS A 89 2.89 -3.32 9.44
N MET A 90 2.96 -4.43 10.15
CA MET A 90 2.80 -5.76 9.55
C MET A 90 1.35 -6.12 9.22
N ASN A 91 0.38 -5.38 9.76
CA ASN A 91 -1.03 -5.61 9.49
C ASN A 91 -1.42 -5.13 8.07
N VAL A 92 -1.77 -6.09 7.20
CA VAL A 92 -2.16 -5.82 5.81
C VAL A 92 -3.52 -5.13 5.72
N LYS A 93 -4.49 -5.53 6.57
CA LYS A 93 -5.83 -4.93 6.58
C LYS A 93 -5.77 -3.41 6.77
N ARG A 94 -4.94 -2.95 7.72
CA ARG A 94 -4.74 -1.50 7.93
C ARG A 94 -4.09 -0.80 6.73
N ALA A 95 -3.23 -1.50 5.98
CA ALA A 95 -2.67 -0.94 4.75
C ALA A 95 -3.73 -0.79 3.67
N VAL A 96 -4.65 -1.75 3.54
CA VAL A 96 -5.81 -1.66 2.63
C VAL A 96 -6.73 -0.52 3.04
N GLU A 97 -7.07 -0.43 4.33
CA GLU A 97 -8.04 0.55 4.85
C GLU A 97 -7.57 2.01 4.66
N VAL A 98 -6.25 2.28 4.68
CA VAL A 98 -5.68 3.60 4.37
C VAL A 98 -6.05 4.08 2.96
N PHE A 99 -6.16 3.17 1.99
CA PHE A 99 -6.49 3.47 0.61
C PHE A 99 -7.93 3.06 0.26
N SER A 100 -8.79 2.96 1.27
CA SER A 100 -10.19 2.58 1.05
C SER A 100 -11.01 3.72 0.41
N PRO A 101 -12.07 3.40 -0.34
CA PRO A 101 -12.95 4.42 -0.92
C PRO A 101 -13.50 5.40 0.12
N GLY A 102 -13.80 4.94 1.34
CA GLY A 102 -14.29 5.81 2.41
C GLY A 102 -13.29 6.89 2.81
N VAL A 103 -11.99 6.58 2.81
CA VAL A 103 -10.93 7.58 3.03
C VAL A 103 -10.90 8.58 1.88
N THR A 104 -10.89 8.10 0.63
CA THR A 104 -10.83 8.97 -0.55
C THR A 104 -12.02 9.90 -0.63
N SER A 105 -13.25 9.38 -0.48
CA SER A 105 -14.46 10.20 -0.48
C SER A 105 -14.45 11.23 0.65
N ALA A 106 -14.03 10.86 1.86
CA ALA A 106 -13.95 11.82 2.96
C ALA A 106 -12.92 12.93 2.68
N LEU A 107 -11.80 12.61 2.01
CA LEU A 107 -10.81 13.61 1.60
C LEU A 107 -11.30 14.52 0.47
N GLU A 108 -12.13 14.02 -0.45
CA GLU A 108 -12.71 14.83 -1.54
C GLU A 108 -13.69 15.90 -1.04
N PHE A 109 -14.33 15.68 0.12
CA PHE A 109 -15.24 16.64 0.74
C PHE A 109 -14.58 17.61 1.75
N LEU A 110 -13.28 17.47 2.00
CA LEU A 110 -12.51 18.29 2.96
C LEU A 110 -11.81 19.48 2.31
#